data_AF-A0AA86JDU2-F1
#
_entry.id   AF-A0AA86JDU2-F1
#
_cell.length_a   1.000
_cell.length_b   1.000
_cell.length_c   1.000
_cell.angle_alpha   90.00
_cell.angle_beta   90.00
_cell.angle_gamma   90.00
#
_symmetry.space_group_name_H-M   'P 1'
#
loop_
_entity.id
_entity.type
_entity.pdbx_description
1 polymer ?
#
loop_
_entity_poly.entity_id
_entity_poly.type
_entity_poly.pdbx_seq_one_letter_code
_entity_poly.pdbx_strand_id
1 'polypeptide(L)'
;MKTNYKNTENKFEVKDNITLMTVLKKNGSEITAKIDTTDLDKVKNAGVWFAEWNKDSNSYTIQNISTTAVNKKSKPLKQSLQNFVMDANSNTPIIHINKDTLDNRKSNLTLFDRKEKNEIEKLDNNTIAILLKDKNGNVTSRALISSEDLNNVVTNEYTWVNHKVKGEPCVIANTPNGRIHLDTVIMGTSEGEKIHHINLNPLDNRRENLEIKSEPIEF
;
A
#
# COMPACT_ATOMS: atom_id res chain seq x y z
N MET A 1 36.35 12.09 7.49
CA MET A 1 35.85 10.70 7.58
C MET A 1 34.37 10.68 7.20
N LYS A 2 33.91 9.72 6.39
CA LYS A 2 32.47 9.54 6.15
C LYS A 2 31.88 8.79 7.35
N THR A 3 31.01 9.44 8.11
CA THR A 3 30.28 8.80 9.22
C THR A 3 29.49 7.60 8.70
N ASN A 4 29.69 6.42 9.30
CA ASN A 4 28.89 5.26 8.94
C ASN A 4 27.52 5.35 9.61
N TYR A 5 26.58 5.93 8.88
CA TYR A 5 25.21 6.20 9.34
C TYR A 5 24.44 4.95 9.81
N LYS A 6 24.84 3.75 9.39
CA LYS A 6 24.21 2.49 9.80
C LYS A 6 24.72 1.92 11.13
N ASN A 7 25.85 2.44 11.63
CA ASN A 7 26.52 1.94 12.83
C ASN A 7 26.69 3.03 13.90
N THR A 8 26.13 4.22 13.67
CA THR A 8 26.20 5.33 14.63
C THR A 8 25.00 5.25 15.56
N GLU A 9 25.25 5.19 16.87
CA GLU A 9 24.20 5.13 17.89
C GLU A 9 23.17 6.26 17.74
N ASN A 10 21.91 5.92 17.99
CA ASN A 10 20.81 6.88 17.92
C ASN A 10 20.71 7.67 19.21
N LYS A 11 20.31 8.94 19.11
CA LYS A 11 20.03 9.79 20.27
C LYS A 11 18.54 9.73 20.57
N PHE A 12 18.19 9.69 21.85
CA PHE A 12 16.80 9.61 22.31
C PHE A 12 16.50 10.75 23.28
N GLU A 13 15.39 11.44 23.07
CA GLU A 13 14.87 12.48 23.96
C GLU A 13 13.42 12.11 24.33
N VAL A 14 13.14 11.91 25.61
CA VAL A 14 11.80 11.58 26.10
C VAL A 14 11.03 12.86 26.40
N LYS A 15 9.83 13.01 25.82
CA LYS A 15 8.88 14.10 26.05
C LYS A 15 7.53 13.50 26.40
N ASP A 16 7.24 13.43 27.69
CA ASP A 16 6.04 12.80 28.24
C ASP A 16 5.88 11.35 27.77
N ASN A 17 4.87 11.07 26.93
CA ASN A 17 4.58 9.75 26.37
C ASN A 17 5.18 9.52 24.96
N ILE A 18 5.96 10.48 24.45
CA ILE A 18 6.59 10.42 23.13
C ILE A 18 8.11 10.42 23.30
N THR A 19 8.78 9.49 22.62
CA THR A 19 10.24 9.54 22.48
C THR A 19 10.60 10.04 21.09
N LEU A 20 11.42 11.08 21.02
CA LEU A 20 12.08 11.54 19.82
C LEU A 20 13.39 10.77 19.62
N MET A 21 13.53 10.10 18.48
CA MET A 21 14.73 9.35 18.09
C MET A 21 15.42 10.07 16.93
N THR A 22 16.64 10.56 17.17
CA THR A 22 17.47 11.15 16.11
C THR A 22 18.34 10.08 15.46
N VAL A 23 18.20 9.93 14.15
CA VAL A 23 18.94 8.97 13.32
C VAL A 23 19.66 9.67 12.17
N LEU A 24 20.60 8.96 11.53
CA LEU A 24 21.38 9.50 10.42
C LEU A 24 20.84 9.07 9.05
N LYS A 25 20.84 10.01 8.10
CA LYS A 25 20.68 9.76 6.66
C LYS A 25 22.00 9.29 6.06
N LYS A 26 21.94 8.76 4.82
CA LYS A 26 23.14 8.35 4.06
C LYS A 26 24.21 9.44 3.90
N ASN A 27 23.82 10.72 3.86
CA ASN A 27 24.75 11.86 3.75
C ASN A 27 25.31 12.31 5.11
N GLY A 28 24.97 11.65 6.21
CA GLY A 28 25.39 12.00 7.57
C GLY A 28 24.57 13.09 8.24
N SER A 29 23.59 13.70 7.56
CA SER A 29 22.66 14.63 8.23
C SER A 29 21.65 13.89 9.10
N GLU A 30 21.22 14.54 10.18
CA GLU A 30 20.28 14.00 11.15
C GLU A 30 18.82 14.15 10.67
N ILE A 31 17.96 13.26 11.17
CA ILE A 31 16.50 13.36 11.08
C ILE A 31 15.87 12.73 12.31
N THR A 32 14.74 13.27 12.75
CA THR A 32 14.05 12.83 13.96
C THR A 32 12.79 12.04 13.62
N ALA A 33 12.65 10.86 14.21
CA ALA A 33 11.45 10.06 14.21
C ALA A 33 10.79 10.07 15.62
N LYS A 34 9.51 9.73 15.68
CA LYS A 34 8.74 9.64 16.92
C LYS A 34 8.32 8.19 17.15
N ILE A 35 8.36 7.74 18.40
CA ILE A 35 7.78 6.47 18.85
C ILE A 35 7.06 6.71 20.18
N ASP A 36 6.19 5.78 20.58
CA ASP A 36 5.68 5.79 21.95
C ASP A 36 6.82 5.51 22.93
N THR A 37 6.84 6.21 24.06
CA THR A 37 7.91 6.02 25.07
C THR A 37 7.96 4.60 25.61
N THR A 38 6.83 3.89 25.62
CA THR A 38 6.76 2.47 26.01
C THR A 38 7.55 1.54 25.09
N ASP A 39 7.85 1.95 23.85
CA ASP A 39 8.65 1.18 22.90
C ASP A 39 10.15 1.56 22.93
N LEU A 40 10.57 2.49 23.80
CA LEU A 40 11.96 2.97 23.86
C LEU A 40 12.98 1.86 24.05
N ASP A 41 12.80 1.03 25.08
CA ASP A 41 13.77 -0.02 25.42
C ASP A 41 13.83 -1.08 24.32
N LYS A 42 12.69 -1.45 23.73
CA LYS A 42 12.66 -2.42 22.64
C LYS A 42 13.37 -1.89 21.39
N VAL A 43 13.17 -0.61 21.06
CA VAL A 43 13.81 0.05 19.91
C VAL A 43 15.32 0.19 20.13
N LYS A 44 15.76 0.57 21.34
CA LYS A 44 17.19 0.62 21.70
C LYS A 44 17.86 -0.75 21.61
N ASN A 45 17.21 -1.79 22.14
CA ASN A 45 17.75 -3.16 22.16
C ASN A 45 17.87 -3.79 20.76
N ALA A 46 17.14 -3.27 19.76
CA ALA A 46 17.27 -3.69 18.36
C ALA A 46 18.59 -3.21 17.70
N GLY A 47 19.32 -2.30 18.34
CA GLY A 47 20.56 -1.73 17.84
C GLY A 47 20.36 -0.44 17.07
N VAL A 48 21.17 -0.22 16.03
CA VAL A 48 21.23 1.08 15.33
C VAL A 48 20.15 1.18 14.25
N TRP A 49 19.42 2.29 14.28
CA TRP A 49 18.46 2.70 13.26
C TRP A 49 19.03 3.79 12.36
N PHE A 50 18.58 3.82 11.11
CA PHE A 50 19.01 4.81 10.13
C PHE A 50 17.87 5.19 9.19
N ALA A 51 17.96 6.40 8.63
CA ALA A 51 16.98 6.88 7.66
C ALA A 51 17.34 6.44 6.24
N GLU A 52 16.38 5.85 5.55
CA GLU A 52 16.49 5.45 4.16
C GLU A 52 15.39 6.10 3.32
N TRP A 53 15.79 6.69 2.19
CA TRP A 53 14.85 7.31 1.26
C TRP A 53 14.06 6.24 0.52
N ASN A 54 12.73 6.30 0.64
CA ASN A 54 11.81 5.47 -0.10
C ASN A 54 11.25 6.26 -1.29
N LYS A 55 11.51 5.76 -2.51
CA LYS A 55 11.05 6.41 -3.75
C LYS A 55 9.54 6.28 -3.96
N ASP A 56 8.94 5.16 -3.57
CA ASP A 56 7.51 4.89 -3.74
C ASP A 56 6.68 5.88 -2.90
N SER A 57 7.12 6.16 -1.67
CA SER A 57 6.44 7.09 -0.76
C SER A 57 7.01 8.51 -0.77
N ASN A 58 8.03 8.78 -1.59
CA ASN A 58 8.75 10.06 -1.66
C ASN A 58 9.12 10.63 -0.26
N SER A 59 9.55 9.76 0.65
CA SER A 59 9.81 10.13 2.05
C SER A 59 10.90 9.25 2.67
N TYR A 60 11.46 9.70 3.80
CA TYR A 60 12.36 8.89 4.60
C TYR A 60 11.58 7.90 5.47
N THR A 61 12.05 6.66 5.50
CA THR A 61 11.62 5.63 6.44
C THR A 61 12.77 5.26 7.34
N ILE A 62 12.47 4.77 8.55
CA ILE A 62 13.50 4.36 9.51
C ILE A 62 13.68 2.86 9.45
N GLN A 63 14.93 2.43 9.31
CA GLN A 63 15.32 1.05 9.06
C GLN A 63 16.40 0.61 10.04
N ASN A 64 16.39 -0.67 10.40
CA ASN A 64 17.46 -1.35 11.11
C ASN A 64 17.89 -2.57 10.28
N ILE A 65 19.17 -2.94 10.40
CA ILE A 65 19.67 -4.21 9.85
C ILE A 65 20.17 -5.02 11.03
N SER A 66 19.43 -6.06 11.39
CA SER A 66 19.83 -6.92 12.50
C SER A 66 21.07 -7.73 12.11
N THR A 67 21.99 -7.85 13.05
CA THR A 67 23.18 -8.71 12.93
C THR A 67 22.93 -10.11 13.47
N THR A 68 21.75 -10.38 14.04
CA THR A 68 21.41 -11.65 14.66
C THR A 68 21.07 -12.72 13.63
N ALA A 69 21.90 -13.76 13.58
CA ALA A 69 21.73 -14.96 12.77
C ALA A 69 20.56 -15.80 13.29
N VAL A 70 19.34 -15.54 12.80
CA VAL A 70 18.23 -16.49 12.95
C VAL A 70 18.39 -17.54 11.84
N ASN A 71 18.74 -18.78 12.21
CA ASN A 71 18.87 -19.96 11.32
C ASN A 71 20.19 -20.15 10.56
N LYS A 72 21.35 -20.37 11.24
CA LYS A 72 22.59 -21.07 10.78
C LYS A 72 23.15 -20.78 9.34
N LYS A 73 22.59 -19.84 8.59
CA LYS A 73 22.87 -19.40 7.21
C LYS A 73 22.45 -17.93 7.11
N SER A 74 23.24 -17.07 7.75
CA SER A 74 22.86 -15.71 8.15
C SER A 74 22.90 -14.69 7.00
N LYS A 75 21.73 -14.34 6.43
CA LYS A 75 21.55 -13.04 5.78
C LYS A 75 21.07 -12.04 6.84
N PRO A 76 21.64 -10.82 6.93
CA PRO A 76 21.13 -9.77 7.80
C PRO A 76 19.65 -9.49 7.51
N LEU A 77 18.81 -9.41 8.54
CA LEU A 77 17.40 -9.08 8.37
C LEU A 77 17.24 -7.56 8.41
N LYS A 78 16.74 -6.99 7.32
CA LYS A 78 16.36 -5.57 7.29
C LYS A 78 14.93 -5.42 7.78
N GLN A 79 14.71 -4.51 8.72
CA GLN A 79 13.41 -4.27 9.36
C GLN A 79 13.10 -2.78 9.39
N SER A 80 11.84 -2.41 9.17
CA SER A 80 11.36 -1.03 9.29
C SER A 80 10.91 -0.73 10.73
N LEU A 81 11.00 0.53 11.14
CA LEU A 81 10.61 0.94 12.49
C LEU A 81 9.11 0.72 12.73
N GLN A 82 8.25 1.07 11.77
CA GLN A 82 6.80 0.89 11.87
C GLN A 82 6.40 -0.58 12.11
N ASN A 83 7.01 -1.55 11.40
CA ASN A 83 6.71 -2.97 11.59
C ASN A 83 7.25 -3.45 12.93
N PHE A 84 8.43 -2.96 13.33
CA PHE A 84 9.03 -3.32 14.60
C PHE A 84 8.24 -2.79 15.80
N VAL A 85 7.76 -1.55 15.79
CA VAL A 85 6.94 -1.02 16.88
C VAL A 85 5.57 -1.70 16.97
N MET A 86 4.99 -2.11 15.84
CA MET A 86 3.72 -2.85 15.77
C MET A 86 3.84 -4.36 15.97
N ASP A 87 5.07 -4.87 16.18
CA ASP A 87 5.35 -6.31 16.27
C ASP A 87 4.79 -7.11 15.06
N ALA A 88 4.79 -6.48 13.89
CA ALA A 88 4.24 -7.00 12.65
C ALA A 88 5.31 -7.67 11.77
N ASN A 89 4.90 -8.63 10.94
CA ASN A 89 5.78 -9.23 9.94
C ASN A 89 6.31 -8.15 8.97
N SER A 90 7.53 -8.31 8.44
CA SER A 90 8.13 -7.34 7.51
C SER A 90 7.33 -7.12 6.22
N ASN A 91 6.44 -8.05 5.86
CA ASN A 91 5.58 -7.96 4.69
C ASN A 91 4.19 -7.39 5.00
N THR A 92 3.84 -7.18 6.28
CA THR A 92 2.56 -6.61 6.67
C THR A 92 2.56 -5.12 6.33
N PRO A 93 1.66 -4.64 5.46
CA PRO A 93 1.60 -3.22 5.14
C PRO A 93 1.04 -2.45 6.33
N ILE A 94 1.68 -1.32 6.66
CA ILE A 94 1.30 -0.42 7.74
C ILE A 94 1.12 0.97 7.16
N ILE A 95 0.01 1.62 7.51
CA ILE A 95 -0.34 2.97 7.08
C ILE A 95 -0.08 3.94 8.23
N HIS A 96 0.59 5.05 7.93
CA HIS A 96 0.68 6.23 8.79
C HIS A 96 -0.55 7.12 8.59
N ILE A 97 -1.41 7.25 9.60
CA ILE A 97 -2.69 7.96 9.53
C ILE A 97 -2.47 9.43 9.14
N ASN A 98 -1.49 10.09 9.74
CA ASN A 98 -1.13 11.48 9.44
C ASN A 98 -0.23 11.65 8.19
N LYS A 99 0.10 10.55 7.49
CA LYS A 99 1.01 10.52 6.32
C LYS A 99 2.48 10.93 6.62
N ASP A 100 2.84 11.11 7.88
CA ASP A 100 4.23 11.34 8.32
C ASP A 100 4.89 9.99 8.64
N THR A 101 5.74 9.52 7.72
CA THR A 101 6.48 8.25 7.84
C THR A 101 7.50 8.23 8.99
N LEU A 102 7.78 9.38 9.60
CA LEU A 102 8.67 9.50 10.75
C LEU A 102 7.90 9.43 12.07
N ASP A 103 6.57 9.54 12.05
CA ASP A 103 5.72 9.41 13.23
C ASP A 103 5.26 7.96 13.43
N ASN A 104 6.11 7.17 14.10
CA ASN A 104 5.93 5.74 14.34
C ASN A 104 5.28 5.45 15.70
N ARG A 105 4.50 6.40 16.24
CA ARG A 105 3.64 6.15 17.41
C ARG A 105 2.51 5.21 16.98
N LYS A 106 2.17 4.21 17.80
CA LYS A 106 1.11 3.23 17.52
C LYS A 106 -0.24 3.89 17.27
N SER A 107 -0.54 4.99 17.96
CA SER A 107 -1.76 5.78 17.72
C SER A 107 -1.84 6.39 16.30
N ASN A 108 -0.72 6.43 15.57
CA ASN A 108 -0.62 6.91 14.19
C ASN A 108 -0.45 5.79 13.17
N LEU A 109 -0.40 4.53 13.60
CA LEU A 109 -0.16 3.38 12.72
C LEU A 109 -1.41 2.49 12.69
N THR A 110 -1.74 2.00 11.50
CA THR A 110 -2.77 0.96 11.34
C THR A 110 -2.28 -0.14 10.39
N LEU A 111 -2.71 -1.38 10.64
CA LEU A 111 -2.48 -2.48 9.71
C LEU A 111 -3.40 -2.30 8.50
N PHE A 112 -2.88 -2.58 7.32
CA PHE A 112 -3.69 -2.64 6.11
C PHE A 112 -3.88 -4.08 5.66
N ASP A 113 -5.10 -4.58 5.78
CA ASP A 113 -5.48 -5.86 5.20
C ASP A 113 -5.85 -5.68 3.72
N ARG A 114 -5.03 -6.26 2.85
CA ARG A 114 -5.23 -6.22 1.39
C ARG A 114 -6.48 -6.99 0.93
N LYS A 115 -7.07 -7.80 1.81
CA LYS A 115 -8.29 -8.56 1.55
C LYS A 115 -9.56 -7.84 2.01
N GLU A 116 -9.45 -6.74 2.74
CA GLU A 116 -10.62 -5.94 3.08
C GLU A 116 -11.27 -5.39 1.83
N LYS A 117 -12.60 -5.55 1.73
CA LYS A 117 -13.40 -5.04 0.61
C LYS A 117 -13.06 -3.58 0.31
N ASN A 118 -13.13 -3.20 -0.96
CA ASN A 118 -12.86 -1.83 -1.34
C ASN A 118 -13.80 -0.84 -0.64
N GLU A 119 -13.23 0.26 -0.16
CA GLU A 119 -14.00 1.43 0.21
C GLU A 119 -14.66 2.05 -1.03
N ILE A 120 -15.83 2.65 -0.83
CA ILE A 120 -16.60 3.31 -1.88
C ILE A 120 -16.89 4.76 -1.53
N GLU A 121 -17.10 5.57 -2.55
CA GLU A 121 -17.55 6.95 -2.47
C GLU A 121 -18.78 7.11 -3.37
N LYS A 122 -19.94 7.44 -2.79
CA LYS A 122 -21.16 7.72 -3.58
C LYS A 122 -21.04 9.13 -4.15
N LEU A 123 -20.92 9.24 -5.48
CA LEU A 123 -20.76 10.53 -6.15
C LEU A 123 -22.11 11.18 -6.43
N ASP A 124 -23.08 10.39 -6.89
CA ASP A 124 -24.45 10.80 -7.13
C ASP A 124 -25.41 9.59 -6.98
N ASN A 125 -26.66 9.70 -7.44
CA ASN A 125 -27.64 8.62 -7.32
C ASN A 125 -27.31 7.40 -8.19
N ASN A 126 -26.62 7.60 -9.30
CA ASN A 126 -26.36 6.58 -10.31
C ASN A 126 -24.88 6.16 -10.35
N THR A 127 -23.98 6.93 -9.76
CA THR A 127 -22.52 6.71 -9.86
C THR A 127 -21.88 6.43 -8.50
N ILE A 128 -21.09 5.37 -8.46
CA ILE A 128 -20.25 5.01 -7.31
C ILE A 128 -18.80 4.95 -7.77
N ALA A 129 -17.90 5.52 -6.96
CA ALA A 129 -16.47 5.34 -7.10
C ALA A 129 -15.95 4.26 -6.15
N ILE A 130 -15.26 3.27 -6.69
CA ILE A 130 -14.51 2.26 -5.94
C ILE A 130 -13.09 2.80 -5.73
N LEU A 131 -12.64 2.88 -4.48
CA LEU A 131 -11.30 3.36 -4.15
C LEU A 131 -10.27 2.23 -4.39
N LEU A 132 -9.37 2.44 -5.35
CA LEU A 132 -8.34 1.47 -5.71
C LEU A 132 -7.05 1.78 -4.95
N LYS A 133 -6.70 0.92 -3.99
CA LYS A 133 -5.53 1.07 -3.13
C LYS A 133 -4.30 0.36 -3.71
N ASP A 134 -3.12 0.92 -3.49
CA ASP A 134 -1.86 0.25 -3.78
C ASP A 134 -1.50 -0.82 -2.72
N LYS A 135 -0.35 -1.47 -2.91
CA LYS A 135 0.21 -2.46 -1.97
C LYS A 135 0.42 -1.91 -0.54
N ASN A 136 0.48 -0.59 -0.38
CA ASN A 136 0.73 0.12 0.87
C ASN A 136 -0.58 0.70 1.47
N GLY A 137 -1.72 0.53 0.80
CA GLY A 137 -3.01 1.05 1.26
C GLY A 137 -3.33 2.47 0.81
N ASN A 138 -2.48 3.11 0.01
CA ASN A 138 -2.76 4.44 -0.53
C ASN A 138 -3.78 4.35 -1.66
N VAL A 139 -4.83 5.18 -1.62
CA VAL A 139 -5.75 5.33 -2.75
C VAL A 139 -5.01 5.97 -3.92
N THR A 140 -4.83 5.22 -5.00
CA THR A 140 -4.07 5.67 -6.20
C THR A 140 -4.97 6.06 -7.36
N SER A 141 -6.19 5.55 -7.39
CA SER A 141 -7.16 5.78 -8.46
C SER A 141 -8.57 5.42 -7.98
N ARG A 142 -9.56 5.81 -8.78
CA ARG A 142 -10.98 5.50 -8.56
C ARG A 142 -11.52 4.82 -9.81
N ALA A 143 -12.22 3.70 -9.65
CA ALA A 143 -13.02 3.12 -10.72
C ALA A 143 -14.48 3.54 -10.56
N LEU A 144 -15.12 4.04 -11.62
CA LEU A 144 -16.53 4.40 -11.60
C LEU A 144 -17.37 3.21 -12.04
N ILE A 145 -18.45 2.94 -11.33
CA ILE A 145 -19.45 1.93 -11.68
C ILE A 145 -20.86 2.53 -11.59
N SER A 146 -21.82 1.90 -12.27
CA SER A 146 -23.24 2.20 -12.07
C SER A 146 -23.66 1.75 -10.68
N SER A 147 -24.57 2.49 -10.04
CA SER A 147 -25.04 2.19 -8.68
C SER A 147 -25.69 0.80 -8.55
N GLU A 148 -26.35 0.32 -9.61
CA GLU A 148 -26.98 -1.00 -9.68
C GLU A 148 -25.96 -2.17 -9.63
N ASP A 149 -24.71 -1.92 -10.01
CA ASP A 149 -23.66 -2.93 -10.05
C ASP A 149 -22.95 -3.13 -8.72
N LEU A 150 -23.20 -2.26 -7.72
CA LEU A 150 -22.47 -2.23 -6.45
C LEU A 150 -22.39 -3.60 -5.77
N ASN A 151 -23.53 -4.26 -5.62
CA ASN A 151 -23.64 -5.50 -4.84
C ASN A 151 -22.94 -6.68 -5.54
N ASN A 152 -22.84 -6.64 -6.87
CA ASN A 152 -22.16 -7.68 -7.65
C ASN A 152 -20.65 -7.44 -7.73
N VAL A 153 -20.23 -6.17 -7.65
CA VAL A 153 -18.83 -5.77 -7.82
C VAL A 153 -18.07 -5.71 -6.49
N VAL A 154 -18.64 -5.11 -5.45
CA VAL A 154 -17.95 -4.90 -4.17
C VAL A 154 -18.36 -5.99 -3.18
N THR A 155 -17.55 -7.04 -3.10
CA THR A 155 -17.79 -8.21 -2.24
C THR A 155 -16.70 -8.34 -1.16
N ASN A 156 -16.86 -9.31 -0.26
CA ASN A 156 -15.83 -9.67 0.73
C ASN A 156 -14.86 -10.75 0.21
N GLU A 157 -15.01 -11.20 -1.03
CA GLU A 157 -14.24 -12.35 -1.56
C GLU A 157 -12.90 -11.93 -2.16
N TYR A 158 -12.84 -10.73 -2.74
CA TYR A 158 -11.68 -10.19 -3.41
C TYR A 158 -11.71 -8.66 -3.44
N THR A 159 -10.58 -8.07 -3.79
CA THR A 159 -10.40 -6.61 -3.85
C THR A 159 -9.96 -6.19 -5.23
N TRP A 160 -10.53 -5.07 -5.69
CA TRP A 160 -10.20 -4.41 -6.95
C TRP A 160 -8.95 -3.54 -6.78
N VAL A 161 -8.05 -3.66 -7.74
CA VAL A 161 -6.84 -2.85 -7.83
C VAL A 161 -6.67 -2.31 -9.24
N ASN A 162 -6.01 -1.16 -9.36
CA ASN A 162 -5.57 -0.66 -10.65
C ASN A 162 -4.32 -1.43 -11.09
N HIS A 163 -4.37 -1.98 -12.30
CA HIS A 163 -3.27 -2.67 -12.94
C HIS A 163 -2.93 -1.98 -14.26
N LYS A 164 -1.70 -2.12 -14.73
CA LYS A 164 -1.28 -1.54 -16.01
C LYS A 164 -0.88 -2.63 -16.99
N VAL A 165 -1.52 -2.66 -18.15
CA VAL A 165 -1.18 -3.55 -19.26
C VAL A 165 -0.61 -2.69 -20.38
N LYS A 166 0.68 -2.89 -20.69
CA LYS A 166 1.41 -2.08 -21.69
C LYS A 166 1.32 -0.55 -21.44
N GLY A 167 1.16 -0.14 -20.20
CA GLY A 167 1.06 1.26 -19.79
C GLY A 167 -0.37 1.75 -19.55
N GLU A 168 -1.36 1.10 -20.15
CA GLU A 168 -2.77 1.45 -20.02
C GLU A 168 -3.37 0.90 -18.72
N PRO A 169 -4.16 1.69 -17.97
CA PRO A 169 -4.81 1.24 -16.76
C PRO A 169 -5.92 0.22 -17.07
N CYS A 170 -6.16 -0.69 -16.13
CA CYS A 170 -7.33 -1.55 -16.09
C CYS A 170 -7.63 -1.93 -14.64
N VAL A 171 -8.87 -2.32 -14.37
CA VAL A 171 -9.31 -2.66 -13.01
C VAL A 171 -9.44 -4.18 -12.91
N ILE A 172 -8.64 -4.80 -12.04
CA ILE A 172 -8.58 -6.26 -11.89
C ILE A 172 -8.70 -6.68 -10.44
N ALA A 173 -9.15 -7.91 -10.23
CA ALA A 173 -9.09 -8.62 -8.95
C ALA A 173 -8.38 -9.96 -9.15
N ASN A 174 -7.54 -10.36 -8.19
CA ASN A 174 -6.94 -11.70 -8.19
C ASN A 174 -7.75 -12.59 -7.25
N THR A 175 -8.48 -13.54 -7.81
CA THR A 175 -9.30 -14.51 -7.06
C THR A 175 -8.56 -15.85 -6.94
N PRO A 176 -9.02 -16.78 -6.08
CA PRO A 176 -8.49 -18.15 -6.06
C PRO A 176 -8.57 -18.87 -7.42
N ASN A 177 -9.55 -18.52 -8.26
CA ASN A 177 -9.77 -19.12 -9.58
C ASN A 177 -9.02 -18.42 -10.72
N GLY A 178 -8.26 -17.36 -10.39
CA GLY A 178 -7.53 -16.58 -11.37
C GLY A 178 -7.88 -15.09 -11.34
N ARG A 179 -7.26 -14.34 -12.25
CA ARG A 179 -7.49 -12.91 -12.38
C ARG A 179 -8.76 -12.65 -13.16
N ILE A 180 -9.57 -11.72 -12.66
CA ILE A 180 -10.78 -11.23 -13.33
C ILE A 180 -10.67 -9.71 -13.55
N HIS A 181 -11.43 -9.22 -14.53
CA HIS A 181 -11.50 -7.81 -14.90
C HIS A 181 -12.87 -7.23 -14.53
N LEU A 182 -12.90 -5.97 -14.09
CA LEU A 182 -14.11 -5.33 -13.58
C LEU A 182 -15.19 -5.19 -14.66
N ASP A 183 -14.80 -4.71 -15.83
CA ASP A 183 -15.65 -4.57 -17.01
C ASP A 183 -16.38 -5.88 -17.36
N THR A 184 -15.65 -6.99 -17.31
CA THR A 184 -16.10 -8.36 -17.63
C THR A 184 -17.12 -8.82 -16.61
N VAL A 185 -16.90 -8.55 -15.32
CA VAL A 185 -17.86 -8.87 -14.25
C VAL A 185 -19.16 -8.07 -14.44
N ILE A 186 -19.07 -6.79 -14.80
CA ILE A 186 -20.25 -5.94 -15.01
C ILE A 186 -21.04 -6.39 -16.24
N MET A 187 -20.37 -6.64 -17.36
CA MET A 187 -21.01 -7.01 -18.62
C MET A 187 -21.42 -8.50 -18.68
N GLY A 188 -20.89 -9.34 -17.78
CA GLY A 188 -21.20 -10.77 -17.74
C GLY A 188 -20.68 -11.52 -18.97
N THR A 189 -19.59 -11.06 -19.58
CA THR A 189 -19.08 -11.59 -20.85
C THR A 189 -18.31 -12.90 -20.69
N SER A 190 -18.34 -13.69 -21.76
CA SER A 190 -17.63 -14.97 -21.90
C SER A 190 -16.22 -14.81 -22.47
N GLU A 191 -15.44 -15.89 -22.44
CA GLU A 191 -14.06 -15.91 -22.94
C GLU A 191 -14.02 -15.63 -24.46
N GLY A 192 -13.39 -14.52 -24.86
CA GLY A 192 -13.24 -14.09 -26.26
C GLY A 192 -14.00 -12.81 -26.62
N GLU A 193 -14.98 -12.41 -25.82
CA GLU A 193 -15.68 -11.13 -26.01
C GLU A 193 -14.81 -9.96 -25.55
N LYS A 194 -14.69 -8.93 -26.40
CA LYS A 194 -13.90 -7.73 -26.08
C LYS A 194 -14.83 -6.61 -25.63
N ILE A 195 -14.61 -6.13 -24.41
CA ILE A 195 -15.31 -4.94 -23.92
C ILE A 195 -14.56 -3.69 -24.35
N HIS A 196 -15.30 -2.71 -24.85
CA HIS A 196 -14.81 -1.40 -25.20
C HIS A 196 -15.40 -0.33 -24.28
N HIS A 197 -14.52 0.51 -23.74
CA HIS A 197 -14.93 1.72 -23.05
C HIS A 197 -15.19 2.82 -24.08
N ILE A 198 -16.45 3.22 -24.24
CA ILE A 198 -16.91 4.20 -25.23
C ILE A 198 -16.19 5.54 -25.08
N ASN A 199 -15.97 5.96 -23.83
CA ASN A 199 -15.30 7.21 -23.50
C ASN A 199 -13.76 7.10 -23.46
N LEU A 200 -13.21 5.94 -23.84
CA LEU A 200 -11.76 5.63 -23.82
C LEU A 200 -11.12 5.77 -22.43
N ASN A 201 -11.91 5.66 -21.35
CA ASN A 201 -11.41 5.66 -19.98
C ASN A 201 -11.62 4.29 -19.33
N PRO A 202 -10.58 3.44 -19.24
CA PRO A 202 -10.66 2.11 -18.62
C PRO A 202 -11.03 2.09 -17.12
N LEU A 203 -10.97 3.25 -16.45
CA LEU A 203 -11.42 3.39 -15.06
C LEU A 203 -12.90 3.75 -14.96
N ASP A 204 -13.56 4.12 -16.06
CA ASP A 204 -15.00 4.37 -16.10
C ASP A 204 -15.73 3.13 -16.60
N ASN A 205 -16.20 2.33 -15.65
CA ASN A 205 -16.85 1.04 -15.86
C ASN A 205 -18.38 1.15 -15.63
N ARG A 206 -18.94 2.36 -15.72
CA ARG A 206 -20.40 2.53 -15.76
C ARG A 206 -20.95 1.83 -17.00
N ARG A 207 -22.09 1.14 -16.89
CA ARG A 207 -22.68 0.36 -18.00
C ARG A 207 -22.90 1.21 -19.25
N GLU A 208 -23.31 2.47 -19.09
CA GLU A 208 -23.49 3.42 -20.19
C GLU A 208 -22.21 3.72 -20.98
N ASN A 209 -21.04 3.40 -20.44
CA ASN A 209 -19.73 3.57 -21.08
C ASN A 209 -19.11 2.25 -21.56
N LEU A 210 -19.79 1.11 -21.41
CA LEU A 210 -19.27 -0.20 -21.82
C LEU A 210 -20.09 -0.76 -22.98
N GLU A 211 -19.40 -1.26 -24.01
CA GLU A 211 -20.01 -2.01 -25.11
C GLU A 211 -19.22 -3.28 -25.41
N ILE A 212 -19.89 -4.33 -25.89
CA ILE A 212 -19.23 -5.54 -26.38
C ILE A 212 -18.92 -5.35 -27.86
N LYS A 213 -17.64 -5.40 -28.23
CA LYS A 213 -17.22 -5.49 -29.63
C LYS A 213 -17.16 -6.94 -30.06
N SER A 214 -18.12 -7.35 -30.88
CA SER A 214 -17.96 -8.53 -31.72
C SER A 214 -16.94 -8.22 -32.80
N GLU A 215 -15.89 -9.04 -32.94
CA GLU A 215 -15.07 -8.98 -34.17
C GLU A 215 -15.97 -9.29 -35.37
N PRO A 216 -15.82 -8.58 -36.50
CA PRO A 216 -16.51 -8.98 -37.72
C PRO A 216 -16.07 -10.41 -38.06
N ILE A 217 -17.04 -11.29 -38.27
CA ILE A 217 -16.77 -12.59 -38.89
C ILE A 217 -16.25 -12.26 -40.29
N GLU A 218 -14.95 -12.42 -40.52
CA GLU A 218 -14.39 -12.41 -41.87
C GLU A 218 -14.96 -13.63 -42.61
N PHE A 219 -15.85 -13.37 -43.57
CA PHE A 219 -16.37 -14.37 -44.50
C PHE A 219 -15.43 -14.57 -45.69
#